data_AF-J2WVS8-F1
#
_entry.id   AF-J2WVS8-F1
#
_cell.length_a   1.000
_cell.length_b   1.000
_cell.length_c   1.000
_cell.angle_alpha   90.00
_cell.angle_beta   90.00
_cell.angle_gamma   90.00
#
_symmetry.space_group_name_H-M   'P 1'
#
loop_
_entity.id
_entity.type
_entity.pdbx_description
1 polymer ?
#
loop_
_entity_poly.entity_id
_entity_poly.type
_entity_poly.pdbx_seq_one_letter_code
_entity_poly.pdbx_strand_id
1 'polypeptide(L)'
;MTAFRRLSRVLATTEEGSLWFECPGCEMVHRIMHGPGPEPRWGWNGNLENPTFTPSVLVRYPWSDGDRVCHSFVTDGRIQYLSDCTHALAGQTVNLPDWEDEQCQ
;
A
#
# COMPACT_ATOMS: atom_id res chain seq x y z
N MET A 1 21.15 -5.59 -3.47
CA MET A 1 19.77 -5.83 -3.95
C MET A 1 18.93 -6.03 -2.72
N THR A 2 18.07 -5.07 -2.39
CA THR A 2 17.15 -5.22 -1.25
C THR A 2 15.97 -6.04 -1.75
N ALA A 3 15.98 -7.34 -1.47
CA ALA A 3 14.90 -8.23 -1.87
C ALA A 3 13.67 -7.97 -0.98
N PHE A 4 12.48 -8.01 -1.56
CA PHE A 4 11.24 -8.04 -0.80
C PHE A 4 11.20 -9.33 0.03
N ARG A 5 11.02 -9.19 1.33
CA ARG A 5 10.73 -10.28 2.24
C ARG A 5 9.23 -10.31 2.50
N ARG A 6 8.56 -11.37 2.06
CA ARG A 6 7.16 -11.60 2.39
C ARG A 6 6.96 -11.69 3.90
N LEU A 7 5.99 -10.95 4.42
CA LEU A 7 5.55 -10.99 5.82
C LEU A 7 4.26 -11.82 5.99
N SER A 8 3.37 -11.76 5.00
CA SER A 8 2.07 -12.44 5.02
C SER A 8 1.53 -12.66 3.62
N ARG A 9 0.26 -13.09 3.51
CA ARG A 9 -0.42 -13.11 2.22
C ARG A 9 -0.58 -11.73 1.57
N VAL A 10 -0.60 -10.62 2.30
CA VAL A 10 -0.89 -9.28 1.72
C VAL A 10 0.23 -8.26 1.94
N LEU A 11 1.22 -8.58 2.77
CA LEU A 11 2.30 -7.68 3.14
C LEU A 11 3.68 -8.26 2.88
N ALA A 12 4.59 -7.36 2.49
CA ALA A 12 6.02 -7.60 2.43
C ALA A 12 6.81 -6.46 3.09
N THR A 13 8.10 -6.67 3.29
CA THR A 13 9.02 -5.69 3.87
C THR A 13 10.36 -5.73 3.15
N THR A 14 11.06 -4.60 3.09
CA THR A 14 12.42 -4.52 2.56
C THR A 14 13.43 -4.13 3.64
N GLU A 15 12.96 -3.44 4.68
CA GLU A 15 13.73 -2.91 5.79
C GLU A 15 12.82 -2.74 7.02
N GLU A 16 13.43 -2.62 8.20
CA GLU A 16 12.69 -2.42 9.44
C GLU A 16 11.79 -1.19 9.37
N GLY A 17 10.52 -1.36 9.75
CA GLY A 17 9.53 -0.29 9.71
C GLY A 17 8.88 -0.08 8.34
N SER A 18 9.31 -0.78 7.28
CA SER A 18 8.64 -0.73 5.96
C SER A 18 7.58 -1.81 5.84
N LEU A 19 6.39 -1.41 5.37
CA LEU A 19 5.33 -2.33 4.94
C LEU A 19 4.98 -2.02 3.49
N TRP A 20 5.00 -3.05 2.68
CA TRP A 20 4.65 -3.02 1.28
C TRP A 20 3.38 -3.82 1.05
N PHE A 21 2.49 -3.28 0.24
CA PHE A 21 1.25 -3.94 -0.18
C PHE A 21 0.98 -3.64 -1.65
N GLU A 22 0.31 -4.54 -2.34
CA GLU A 22 -0.07 -4.34 -3.73
C GLU A 22 -1.35 -3.51 -3.85
N CYS A 23 -1.35 -2.54 -4.75
CA CYS A 23 -2.48 -1.66 -5.01
C CYS A 23 -3.10 -1.98 -6.38
N PRO A 24 -4.28 -2.63 -6.43
CA PRO A 24 -4.97 -2.95 -7.69
C PRO A 24 -5.29 -1.73 -8.56
N GLY A 25 -5.52 -0.56 -7.95
CA GLY A 25 -5.83 0.67 -8.69
C GLY A 25 -4.62 1.25 -9.42
N CYS A 26 -3.42 1.08 -8.87
CA CYS A 26 -2.18 1.51 -9.50
C CYS A 26 -1.49 0.41 -10.30
N GLU A 27 -1.89 -0.86 -10.09
CA GLU A 27 -1.20 -2.05 -10.59
C GLU A 27 0.29 -2.09 -10.17
N MET A 28 0.59 -1.54 -8.98
CA MET A 28 1.94 -1.46 -8.43
C MET A 28 1.94 -1.62 -6.91
N VAL A 29 3.12 -1.87 -6.35
CA VAL A 29 3.31 -1.96 -4.89
C VAL A 29 3.46 -0.58 -4.27
N HIS A 30 2.75 -0.36 -3.15
CA HIS A 30 2.86 0.83 -2.32
C HIS A 30 3.65 0.54 -1.07
N ARG A 31 4.49 1.50 -0.66
CA ARG A 31 5.23 1.47 0.60
C ARG A 31 4.61 2.43 1.60
N ILE A 32 4.46 1.97 2.83
CA ILE A 32 4.33 2.83 4.00
C ILE A 32 5.47 2.58 4.98
N MET A 33 5.78 3.59 5.79
CA MET A 33 6.68 3.45 6.94
C MET A 33 5.87 3.54 8.23
N HIS A 34 6.15 2.66 9.19
CA HIS A 34 5.56 2.65 10.52
C HIS A 34 6.63 2.74 11.60
N GLY A 35 6.22 3.08 12.83
CA GLY A 35 7.13 3.23 13.96
C GLY A 35 7.87 4.59 13.98
N PRO A 36 8.89 4.76 14.85
CA PRO A 36 9.63 6.01 14.95
C PRO A 36 10.53 6.24 13.73
N GLY A 37 10.73 7.50 13.35
CA GLY A 37 11.74 7.90 12.36
C GLY A 37 11.32 9.05 11.44
N PRO A 38 12.21 9.47 10.54
CA PRO A 38 11.98 10.56 9.58
C PRO A 38 11.12 10.09 8.40
N GLU A 39 10.35 10.97 7.75
CA GLU A 39 9.31 10.68 6.73
C GLU A 39 7.90 10.45 7.34
N PRO A 40 6.83 10.50 6.53
CA PRO A 40 5.49 10.18 7.02
C PRO A 40 5.44 8.81 7.70
N ARG A 41 4.76 8.74 8.84
CA ARG A 41 4.63 7.53 9.65
C ARG A 41 3.18 7.17 9.83
N TRP A 42 2.81 6.00 9.33
CA TRP A 42 1.49 5.44 9.52
C TRP A 42 1.45 4.65 10.83
N GLY A 43 0.37 4.85 11.58
CA GLY A 43 -0.09 3.89 12.56
C GLY A 43 -0.48 2.59 11.86
N TRP A 44 -0.14 1.48 12.49
CA TRP A 44 -0.47 0.15 12.02
C TRP A 44 -1.00 -0.66 13.20
N ASN A 45 -2.06 -1.45 12.96
CA ASN A 45 -2.67 -2.30 13.99
C ASN A 45 -1.86 -3.55 14.36
N GLY A 46 -0.71 -3.79 13.71
CA GLY A 46 0.11 -4.98 13.96
C GLY A 46 -0.41 -6.26 13.28
N ASN A 47 -1.54 -6.19 12.58
CA ASN A 47 -2.12 -7.36 11.91
C ASN A 47 -1.52 -7.52 10.52
N LEU A 48 -0.93 -8.68 10.27
CA LEU A 48 -0.26 -9.01 9.01
C LEU A 48 -1.24 -9.50 7.94
N GLU A 49 -2.35 -10.11 8.33
CA GLU A 49 -3.34 -10.69 7.43
C GLU A 49 -4.43 -9.68 7.08
N ASN A 50 -4.85 -8.89 8.07
CA ASN A 50 -5.87 -7.85 7.95
C ASN A 50 -5.30 -6.50 8.41
N PRO A 51 -4.31 -5.96 7.68
CA PRO A 51 -3.67 -4.71 8.06
C PRO A 51 -4.68 -3.56 8.07
N THR A 52 -4.47 -2.65 9.01
CA THR A 52 -5.13 -1.34 9.04
C THR A 52 -4.07 -0.28 9.21
N PHE A 53 -4.09 0.73 8.33
CA PHE A 53 -3.15 1.83 8.33
C PHE A 53 -3.86 3.14 8.64
N THR A 54 -3.25 3.99 9.46
CA THR A 54 -3.78 5.30 9.83
C THR A 54 -2.69 6.37 9.75
N PRO A 55 -2.93 7.54 9.14
CA PRO A 55 -4.14 7.96 8.42
C PRO A 55 -4.27 7.28 7.05
N SER A 56 -5.02 7.88 6.11
CA SER A 56 -5.06 7.42 4.72
C SER A 56 -3.67 7.37 4.08
N VAL A 57 -3.53 6.50 3.09
CA VAL A 57 -2.35 6.40 2.24
C VAL A 57 -2.59 7.26 1.00
N LEU A 58 -1.77 8.30 0.86
CA LEU A 58 -1.76 9.21 -0.28
C LEU A 58 -0.46 9.04 -1.06
N VAL A 59 -0.55 8.53 -2.28
CA VAL A 59 0.56 8.38 -3.21
C VAL A 59 0.34 9.33 -4.38
N ARG A 60 1.35 10.13 -4.70
CA ARG A 60 1.36 11.05 -5.84
C ARG A 60 2.56 10.73 -6.70
N TYR A 61 2.36 10.57 -8.00
CA TYR A 61 3.46 10.29 -8.92
C TYR A 61 3.21 10.94 -10.28
N PRO A 62 4.27 11.45 -10.95
CA PRO A 62 4.14 12.00 -12.28
C PRO A 62 4.01 10.88 -13.32
N TRP A 63 3.15 11.07 -14.32
CA TRP A 63 3.03 10.21 -15.49
C TRP A 63 3.18 11.03 -16.78
N SER A 64 3.26 10.35 -17.94
CA SER A 64 3.44 11.02 -19.23
C SER A 64 2.31 11.97 -19.63
N ASP A 65 1.10 11.77 -19.08
CA ASP A 65 -0.10 12.56 -19.37
C ASP A 65 -0.58 13.42 -18.20
N GLY A 66 0.16 13.46 -17.08
CA GLY A 66 -0.15 14.28 -15.92
C GLY A 66 0.15 13.60 -14.58
N ASP A 67 -0.06 14.33 -13.48
CA ASP A 67 0.12 13.79 -12.14
C ASP A 67 -1.02 12.83 -11.78
N ARG A 68 -0.64 11.65 -11.30
CA ARG A 68 -1.57 10.63 -10.79
C ARG A 68 -1.58 10.66 -9.27
N VAL A 69 -2.77 10.43 -8.72
CA VAL A 69 -3.00 10.39 -7.28
C VAL A 69 -3.72 9.09 -6.95
N CYS A 70 -3.12 8.28 -6.08
CA CYS A 70 -3.80 7.21 -5.38
C CYS A 70 -4.07 7.66 -3.95
N HIS A 71 -5.33 7.88 -3.62
CA HIS A 71 -5.72 8.16 -2.24
C HIS A 71 -6.63 7.05 -1.74
N SER A 72 -6.20 6.38 -0.67
CA SER A 72 -6.89 5.18 -0.18
C SER A 72 -6.79 5.02 1.33
N PHE A 73 -7.76 4.33 1.92
CA PHE A 73 -7.67 3.77 3.26
C PHE A 73 -7.42 2.27 3.18
N VAL A 74 -6.54 1.76 4.03
CA VAL A 74 -6.37 0.32 4.22
C VAL A 74 -6.96 -0.04 5.57
N THR A 75 -7.98 -0.87 5.60
CA THR A 75 -8.68 -1.27 6.82
C THR A 75 -9.15 -2.71 6.70
N ASP A 76 -8.87 -3.50 7.75
CA ASP A 76 -9.23 -4.93 7.83
C ASP A 76 -8.85 -5.73 6.57
N GLY A 77 -7.67 -5.46 6.01
CA GLY A 77 -7.18 -6.16 4.82
C GLY A 77 -7.86 -5.76 3.50
N ARG A 78 -8.54 -4.61 3.47
CA ARG A 78 -9.21 -4.06 2.29
C ARG A 78 -8.68 -2.68 1.96
N ILE A 79 -8.63 -2.35 0.67
CA ILE A 79 -8.33 -1.00 0.17
C ILE A 79 -9.65 -0.32 -0.19
N GLN A 80 -9.94 0.79 0.46
CA GLN A 80 -11.00 1.72 0.07
C GLN A 80 -10.39 2.91 -0.66
N TYR A 81 -10.67 3.06 -1.94
CA TYR A 81 -10.23 4.21 -2.73
C TYR A 81 -11.14 5.41 -2.48
N LEU A 82 -10.53 6.56 -2.22
CA LEU A 82 -11.26 7.81 -1.99
C LEU A 82 -11.64 8.49 -3.30
N SER A 83 -12.56 9.45 -3.22
CA SER A 83 -13.13 10.13 -4.40
C SER A 83 -12.13 11.03 -5.13
N ASP A 84 -11.04 11.41 -4.48
CA ASP A 84 -9.93 12.18 -5.04
C ASP A 84 -8.81 11.28 -5.62
N CYS A 85 -9.05 9.97 -5.65
CA CYS A 85 -8.22 9.01 -6.37
C CYS A 85 -8.43 9.14 -7.88
N THR A 86 -7.35 9.12 -8.65
CA THR A 86 -7.38 9.21 -10.12
C THR A 86 -7.54 7.85 -10.82
N HIS A 87 -7.57 6.76 -10.06
CA HIS A 87 -7.71 5.40 -10.59
C HIS A 87 -9.17 5.08 -10.91
N ALA A 88 -9.39 4.11 -11.81
CA ALA A 88 -10.73 3.63 -12.17
C ALA A 88 -11.52 3.07 -10.97
N LEU A 89 -10.80 2.66 -9.92
CA LEU A 89 -11.38 2.14 -8.68
C LEU A 89 -11.79 3.25 -7.67
N ALA A 90 -11.70 4.53 -8.03
CA ALA A 90 -12.11 5.63 -7.14
C ALA A 90 -13.53 5.43 -6.58
N GLY A 91 -13.68 5.57 -5.26
CA GLY A 91 -14.94 5.32 -4.55
C GLY A 91 -15.28 3.84 -4.31
N GLN A 92 -14.46 2.91 -4.80
CA GLN A 92 -14.67 1.46 -4.60
C GLN A 92 -13.84 0.93 -3.43
N THR A 93 -14.30 -0.18 -2.87
CA THR A 93 -13.54 -0.95 -1.87
C THR A 93 -13.28 -2.34 -2.40
N VAL A 94 -12.01 -2.74 -2.41
CA VAL A 94 -11.56 -4.04 -2.88
C VAL A 94 -10.74 -4.74 -1.80
N ASN A 95 -10.66 -6.07 -1.85
CA ASN A 95 -9.76 -6.81 -0.98
C ASN A 95 -8.31 -6.53 -1.39
N LEU A 96 -7.38 -6.51 -0.42
CA LEU A 96 -5.96 -6.56 -0.75
C LEU A 96 -5.68 -7.87 -1.50
N PRO A 97 -5.06 -7.81 -2.69
CA PRO A 97 -4.67 -9.00 -3.43
C PRO A 97 -3.56 -9.73 -2.66
N ASP A 98 -3.46 -11.03 -2.92
CA ASP A 98 -2.40 -11.83 -2.33
C ASP A 98 -1.06 -11.46 -2.99
N TRP A 99 -0.05 -11.24 -2.15
CA TRP A 99 1.33 -11.02 -2.52
C TRP A 99 1.88 -12.30 -3.14
N GLU A 100 1.92 -12.33 -4.47
CA GLU A 100 2.47 -13.45 -5.21
C GLU A 100 4.00 -13.47 -5.07
N ASP A 101 4.56 -14.63 -4.71
CA ASP A 101 6.01 -14.82 -4.48
C ASP A 101 6.85 -14.61 -5.76
N GLU A 102 6.20 -14.51 -6.93
CA GLU A 102 6.83 -14.40 -8.25
C GLU A 102 7.38 -13.00 -8.58
N GLN A 103 7.17 -12.00 -7.73
CA GLN A 103 7.74 -10.65 -7.91
C GLN A 103 9.22 -10.54 -7.47
N CYS A 104 9.84 -11.66 -7.07
CA CYS A 104 11.27 -11.77 -6.80
C CYS A 104 11.94 -12.68 -7.85
N GLN A 105 12.09 -12.19 -9.07
CA GLN A 105 13.03 -12.72 -10.06
C GLN A 105 14.11 -11.68 -10.39
#